data_AF-A0A9E3VME2-F1
#
_entry.id   AF-A0A9E3VME2-F1
#
_cell.length_a   1.000
_cell.length_b   1.000
_cell.length_c   1.000
_cell.angle_alpha   90.00
_cell.angle_beta   90.00
_cell.angle_gamma   90.00
#
_symmetry.space_group_name_H-M   'P 1'
#
loop_
_entity.id
_entity.type
_entity.pdbx_description
1 polymer ?
#
loop_
_entity_poly.entity_id
_entity_poly.type
_entity_poly.pdbx_seq_one_letter_code
_entity_poly.pdbx_strand_id
1 'polypeptide(L)'
;MGDPICCANMNYFQNPMDQFSSLGNMISAGNYGELGAAIGGAAMNHQFSRVQARLADRWGMSSMDLNTGFMGVSVFGNEFVGSRFRAGKSVQDRHEFPETKGVGFLGILNRHGVLGLPFDTVDIVLGYQGLPTASFRDYAYSGLFGRPVSGHSLGTLDAINAYRRGLSTGGWVDSVPFGNIASSALQVNLGTWDLVNGGWLGKIFNPHAKVFPLKPTQHGHCHYLGRC
;
A
#
# COMPACT_ATOMS: atom_id res chain seq x y z
N MET A 1 -4.87 23.12 39.37
CA MET A 1 -3.78 22.80 38.43
C MET A 1 -4.18 21.51 37.73
N GLY A 2 -4.66 21.61 36.51
CA GLY A 2 -5.07 20.47 35.69
C GLY A 2 -4.80 20.86 34.24
N ASP A 3 -3.80 20.22 33.65
CA ASP A 3 -3.33 20.50 32.30
C ASP A 3 -4.42 20.24 31.27
N PRO A 4 -4.59 21.10 30.26
CA PRO A 4 -5.54 20.87 29.19
C PRO A 4 -4.98 19.81 28.23
N ILE A 5 -5.82 18.81 27.96
CA ILE A 5 -5.65 17.83 26.89
C ILE A 5 -5.51 18.62 25.58
N CYS A 6 -4.28 18.70 25.06
CA CYS A 6 -4.03 19.24 23.73
C CYS A 6 -4.76 18.36 22.71
N CYS A 7 -5.80 18.95 22.11
CA CYS A 7 -6.39 18.54 20.86
C CYS A 7 -5.26 18.32 19.84
N ALA A 8 -4.92 17.06 19.58
CA ALA A 8 -4.15 16.71 18.39
C ALA A 8 -5.07 16.98 17.18
N ASN A 9 -4.89 18.16 16.58
CA ASN A 9 -5.40 18.47 15.25
C ASN A 9 -4.94 17.39 14.27
N MET A 10 -5.80 16.41 14.01
CA MET A 10 -5.59 15.39 12.98
C MET A 10 -5.76 16.05 11.61
N ASN A 11 -4.67 16.65 11.11
CA ASN A 11 -4.57 17.02 9.69
C ASN A 11 -4.44 15.74 8.85
N TYR A 12 -5.58 15.20 8.45
CA TYR A 12 -5.76 13.96 7.66
C TYR A 12 -5.19 14.00 6.22
N PHE A 13 -4.53 15.09 5.83
CA PHE A 13 -3.85 15.26 4.55
C PHE A 13 -2.42 15.74 4.83
N GLN A 14 -1.47 14.81 4.92
CA GLN A 14 -0.05 15.18 4.93
C GLN A 14 0.30 15.80 3.58
N ASN A 15 0.67 17.07 3.61
CA ASN A 15 1.07 17.85 2.45
C ASN A 15 2.44 17.33 1.93
N PRO A 16 2.79 17.55 0.65
CA PRO A 16 4.11 17.22 0.10
C PRO A 16 5.30 17.75 0.92
N MET A 17 5.08 18.81 1.71
CA MET A 17 6.08 19.41 2.61
C MET A 17 6.54 18.47 3.74
N ASP A 18 5.69 17.56 4.22
CA ASP A 18 6.05 16.58 5.26
C ASP A 18 6.97 15.48 4.70
N GLN A 19 6.84 15.20 3.40
CA GLN A 19 7.75 14.29 2.69
C GLN A 19 9.13 14.93 2.54
N PHE A 20 9.20 16.25 2.26
CA PHE A 20 10.46 17.00 2.18
C PHE A 20 11.17 17.15 3.53
N SER A 21 10.44 17.32 4.64
CA SER A 21 11.04 17.36 5.97
C SER A 21 11.60 15.98 6.38
N SER A 22 10.91 14.90 6.05
CA SER A 22 11.43 13.52 6.24
C SER A 22 12.66 13.23 5.36
N LEU A 23 12.71 13.78 4.14
CA LEU A 23 13.86 13.73 3.23
C LEU A 23 15.09 14.42 3.84
N GLY A 24 14.90 15.61 4.42
CA GLY A 24 15.94 16.35 5.12
C GLY A 24 16.52 15.56 6.30
N ASN A 25 15.66 14.89 7.07
CA ASN A 25 16.08 14.03 8.19
C ASN A 25 16.81 12.76 7.71
N MET A 26 16.41 12.16 6.59
CA MET A 26 17.09 11.00 5.99
C MET A 26 18.48 11.36 5.40
N ILE A 27 18.60 12.55 4.81
CA ILE A 27 19.89 13.10 4.33
C ILE A 27 20.83 13.35 5.51
N SER A 28 20.34 13.95 6.60
CA SER A 28 21.17 14.23 7.78
C SER A 28 21.58 12.96 8.53
N ALA A 29 20.79 11.88 8.43
CA ALA A 29 21.09 10.58 9.02
C ALA A 29 22.00 9.68 8.16
N GLY A 30 22.39 10.12 6.95
CA GLY A 30 23.29 9.35 6.07
C GLY A 30 22.66 8.07 5.49
N ASN A 31 21.33 7.96 5.46
CA ASN A 31 20.64 6.76 4.98
C ASN A 31 20.30 6.86 3.49
N TYR A 32 21.34 6.76 2.65
CA TYR A 32 21.23 6.97 1.20
C TYR A 32 20.35 5.94 0.47
N GLY A 33 20.20 4.73 1.02
CA GLY A 33 19.29 3.70 0.48
C GLY A 33 17.81 4.06 0.69
N GLU A 34 17.46 4.55 1.87
CA GLU A 34 16.12 5.08 2.16
C GLU A 34 15.84 6.40 1.44
N LEU A 35 16.87 7.21 1.20
CA LEU A 35 16.77 8.45 0.42
C LEU A 35 16.41 8.20 -1.04
N GLY A 36 17.10 7.28 -1.72
CA GLY A 36 16.78 6.90 -3.11
C GLY A 36 15.37 6.30 -3.22
N ALA A 37 15.00 5.52 -2.20
CA ALA A 37 13.66 4.99 -2.02
C ALA A 37 12.58 6.08 -1.81
N ALA A 38 12.85 7.11 -1.01
CA ALA A 38 11.92 8.21 -0.81
C ALA A 38 11.74 9.06 -2.08
N ILE A 39 12.85 9.36 -2.78
CA ILE A 39 12.84 10.17 -4.01
C ILE A 39 12.12 9.44 -5.15
N GLY A 40 12.40 8.15 -5.37
CA GLY A 40 11.74 7.36 -6.40
C GLY A 40 10.22 7.25 -6.17
N GLY A 41 9.81 7.12 -4.91
CA GLY A 41 8.41 6.99 -4.52
C GLY A 41 7.66 8.30 -4.70
N ALA A 42 8.27 9.41 -4.29
CA ALA A 42 7.73 10.74 -4.53
C ALA A 42 7.56 11.03 -6.03
N ALA A 43 8.53 10.63 -6.86
CA ALA A 43 8.47 10.81 -8.31
C ALA A 43 7.31 10.02 -8.95
N MET A 44 7.13 8.75 -8.57
CA MET A 44 6.04 7.91 -9.09
C MET A 44 4.67 8.40 -8.62
N ASN A 45 4.52 8.74 -7.33
CA ASN A 45 3.29 9.31 -6.80
C ASN A 45 2.91 10.60 -7.54
N HIS A 46 3.88 11.46 -7.83
CA HIS A 46 3.66 12.70 -8.57
C HIS A 46 3.21 12.45 -10.03
N GLN A 47 3.71 11.42 -10.70
CA GLN A 47 3.24 11.05 -12.04
C GLN A 47 1.78 10.58 -12.02
N PHE A 48 1.39 9.73 -11.06
CA PHE A 48 0.01 9.30 -10.90
C PHE A 48 -0.93 10.47 -10.58
N SER A 49 -0.52 11.39 -9.71
CA SER A 49 -1.26 12.62 -9.42
C SER A 49 -1.44 13.51 -10.65
N ARG A 50 -0.47 13.56 -11.57
CA ARG A 50 -0.60 14.29 -12.85
C ARG A 50 -1.57 13.64 -13.83
N VAL A 51 -1.56 12.31 -13.94
CA VAL A 51 -2.54 11.57 -14.76
C VAL A 51 -3.94 11.82 -14.23
N GLN A 52 -4.11 11.80 -12.91
CA GLN A 52 -5.38 12.07 -12.25
C GLN A 52 -5.85 13.52 -12.46
N ALA A 53 -4.97 14.51 -12.33
CA ALA A 53 -5.30 15.91 -12.61
C ALA A 53 -5.80 16.09 -14.05
N ARG A 54 -5.14 15.44 -15.03
CA ARG A 54 -5.61 15.46 -16.44
C ARG A 54 -6.98 14.80 -16.62
N LEU A 55 -7.29 13.75 -15.86
CA LEU A 55 -8.61 13.11 -15.88
C LEU A 55 -9.66 14.01 -15.24
N ALA A 56 -9.32 14.66 -14.12
CA ALA A 56 -10.18 15.61 -13.43
C ALA A 56 -10.53 16.80 -14.35
N ASP A 57 -9.52 17.40 -14.99
CA ASP A 57 -9.67 18.47 -15.98
C ASP A 57 -10.57 18.03 -17.14
N ARG A 58 -10.40 16.80 -17.63
CA ARG A 58 -11.22 16.25 -18.73
C ARG A 58 -12.69 16.07 -18.34
N TRP A 59 -12.96 15.82 -17.07
CA TRP A 59 -14.32 15.64 -16.55
C TRP A 59 -14.88 16.90 -15.89
N GLY A 60 -14.18 18.04 -16.00
CA GLY A 60 -14.63 19.33 -15.48
C GLY A 60 -14.75 19.37 -13.96
N MET A 61 -13.96 18.55 -13.25
CA MET A 61 -14.00 18.43 -11.79
C MET A 61 -12.63 18.71 -11.18
N SER A 62 -12.59 19.06 -9.90
CA SER A 62 -11.32 19.21 -9.20
C SER A 62 -10.68 17.84 -8.93
N SER A 63 -9.36 17.79 -8.79
CA SER A 63 -8.66 16.55 -8.38
C SER A 63 -9.15 16.03 -7.02
N MET A 64 -9.64 16.91 -6.15
CA MET A 64 -10.21 16.54 -4.86
C MET A 64 -11.57 15.84 -5.00
N ASP A 65 -12.44 16.37 -5.86
CA ASP A 65 -13.75 15.77 -6.13
C ASP A 65 -13.60 14.40 -6.80
N LEU A 66 -12.68 14.29 -7.75
CA LEU A 66 -12.37 13.02 -8.40
C LEU A 66 -11.83 11.98 -7.41
N ASN A 67 -10.92 12.38 -6.50
CA ASN A 67 -10.41 11.50 -5.45
C ASN A 67 -11.52 11.08 -4.47
N THR A 68 -12.41 11.99 -4.12
CA THR A 68 -13.55 11.70 -3.26
C THR A 68 -14.50 10.71 -3.93
N GLY A 69 -14.77 10.89 -5.23
CA GLY A 69 -15.52 9.93 -6.04
C GLY A 69 -14.87 8.56 -6.08
N PHE A 70 -13.56 8.49 -6.30
CA PHE A 70 -12.80 7.23 -6.27
C PHE A 70 -12.84 6.55 -4.91
N MET A 71 -12.69 7.28 -3.80
CA MET A 71 -12.87 6.73 -2.47
C MET A 71 -14.28 6.17 -2.27
N GLY A 72 -15.31 6.90 -2.74
CA GLY A 72 -16.71 6.44 -2.68
C GLY A 72 -16.94 5.15 -3.47
N VAL A 73 -16.41 5.06 -4.69
CA VAL A 73 -16.49 3.85 -5.53
C VAL A 73 -15.76 2.68 -4.88
N SER A 74 -14.57 2.92 -4.32
CA SER A 74 -13.80 1.90 -3.59
C SER A 74 -14.61 1.34 -2.40
N VAL A 75 -15.24 2.22 -1.63
CA VAL A 75 -16.09 1.85 -0.48
C VAL A 75 -17.28 1.01 -0.92
N PHE A 76 -18.00 1.46 -1.94
CA PHE A 76 -19.10 0.72 -2.52
C PHE A 76 -18.65 -0.67 -3.01
N GLY A 77 -17.46 -0.76 -3.60
CA GLY A 77 -16.82 -2.01 -3.97
C GLY A 77 -16.68 -2.97 -2.78
N ASN A 78 -16.14 -2.50 -1.64
CA ASN A 78 -16.02 -3.35 -0.46
C ASN A 78 -17.37 -3.85 0.08
N GLU A 79 -18.40 -3.00 0.04
CA GLU A 79 -19.75 -3.38 0.49
C GLU A 79 -20.40 -4.40 -0.46
N PHE A 80 -20.10 -4.31 -1.77
CA PHE A 80 -20.71 -5.14 -2.79
C PHE A 80 -19.98 -6.47 -3.03
N VAL A 81 -18.64 -6.46 -3.07
CA VAL A 81 -17.78 -7.62 -3.42
C VAL A 81 -16.79 -8.01 -2.32
N GLY A 82 -16.90 -7.41 -1.15
CA GLY A 82 -16.08 -7.72 0.02
C GLY A 82 -14.72 -7.00 0.04
N SER A 83 -14.01 -7.17 1.15
CA SER A 83 -12.75 -6.49 1.43
C SER A 83 -11.52 -7.33 1.07
N ARG A 84 -10.44 -6.67 0.64
CA ARG A 84 -9.11 -7.31 0.52
C ARG A 84 -8.40 -7.39 1.86
N PHE A 85 -8.90 -6.71 2.90
CA PHE A 85 -8.33 -6.75 4.23
C PHE A 85 -8.65 -8.08 4.94
N ARG A 86 -7.66 -8.59 5.68
CA ARG A 86 -7.74 -9.75 6.57
C ARG A 86 -7.36 -9.31 7.97
N ALA A 87 -8.22 -9.65 8.94
CA ALA A 87 -8.11 -9.16 10.32
C ALA A 87 -7.52 -10.20 11.29
N GLY A 88 -7.01 -11.32 10.78
CA GLY A 88 -6.46 -12.43 11.58
C GLY A 88 -7.51 -13.19 12.38
N LYS A 89 -8.79 -13.10 11.97
CA LYS A 89 -9.93 -13.70 12.67
C LYS A 89 -10.13 -15.16 12.28
N SER A 90 -9.79 -15.52 11.05
CA SER A 90 -9.97 -16.88 10.53
C SER A 90 -8.66 -17.67 10.49
N VAL A 91 -8.75 -19.00 10.40
CA VAL A 91 -7.59 -19.86 10.12
C VAL A 91 -7.01 -19.54 8.75
N GLN A 92 -7.86 -19.29 7.76
CA GLN A 92 -7.45 -18.88 6.42
C GLN A 92 -6.63 -17.59 6.44
N ASP A 93 -7.03 -16.57 7.22
CA ASP A 93 -6.28 -15.33 7.36
C ASP A 93 -4.84 -15.62 7.82
N ARG A 94 -4.68 -16.51 8.81
CA ARG A 94 -3.38 -16.89 9.36
C ARG A 94 -2.56 -17.75 8.38
N HIS A 95 -3.21 -18.46 7.46
CA HIS A 95 -2.52 -19.13 6.37
C HIS A 95 -2.08 -18.17 5.28
N GLU A 96 -2.87 -17.13 5.00
CA GLU A 96 -2.56 -16.08 4.04
C GLU A 96 -1.43 -15.19 4.55
N PHE A 97 -1.50 -14.69 5.79
CA PHE A 97 -0.46 -13.82 6.37
C PHE A 97 0.12 -14.39 7.67
N PRO A 98 0.90 -15.48 7.62
CA PRO A 98 1.41 -16.13 8.83
C PRO A 98 2.32 -15.22 9.65
N GLU A 99 3.13 -14.38 9.00
CA GLU A 99 4.11 -13.51 9.65
C GLU A 99 3.46 -12.41 10.51
N THR A 100 2.22 -12.02 10.20
CA THR A 100 1.47 -10.98 10.91
C THR A 100 0.25 -11.52 11.66
N LYS A 101 0.23 -12.84 11.89
CA LYS A 101 -0.89 -13.54 12.57
C LYS A 101 -2.22 -13.31 11.85
N GLY A 102 -2.19 -13.28 10.52
CA GLY A 102 -3.32 -13.13 9.63
C GLY A 102 -3.77 -11.69 9.37
N VAL A 103 -2.99 -10.69 9.75
CA VAL A 103 -3.33 -9.28 9.53
C VAL A 103 -2.66 -8.78 8.25
N GLY A 104 -3.44 -8.53 7.21
CA GLY A 104 -2.87 -8.08 5.94
C GLY A 104 -3.87 -7.71 4.87
N PHE A 105 -3.35 -7.31 3.72
CA PHE A 105 -4.12 -6.90 2.55
C PHE A 105 -3.77 -7.78 1.35
N LEU A 106 -4.79 -8.38 0.74
CA LEU A 106 -4.61 -9.17 -0.47
C LEU A 106 -4.60 -8.30 -1.74
N GLY A 107 -4.18 -8.93 -2.82
CA GLY A 107 -4.06 -8.33 -4.15
C GLY A 107 -5.37 -8.28 -4.95
N ILE A 108 -5.23 -7.97 -6.23
CA ILE A 108 -6.31 -7.96 -7.22
C ILE A 108 -7.02 -9.33 -7.24
N LEU A 109 -8.32 -9.37 -7.59
CA LEU A 109 -9.17 -10.57 -7.65
C LEU A 109 -9.52 -11.20 -6.29
N ASN A 110 -9.01 -10.67 -5.19
CA ASN A 110 -9.35 -11.16 -3.84
C ASN A 110 -10.66 -10.55 -3.29
N ARG A 111 -11.42 -9.86 -4.15
CA ARG A 111 -12.80 -9.39 -3.92
C ARG A 111 -13.76 -10.09 -4.87
N HIS A 112 -14.27 -11.27 -4.49
CA HIS A 112 -15.18 -12.08 -5.32
C HIS A 112 -14.69 -12.28 -6.78
N GLY A 113 -13.37 -12.39 -6.99
CA GLY A 113 -12.79 -12.63 -8.31
C GLY A 113 -12.96 -11.46 -9.28
N VAL A 114 -13.42 -11.77 -10.50
CA VAL A 114 -13.48 -10.83 -11.64
C VAL A 114 -14.43 -9.64 -11.37
N LEU A 115 -15.47 -9.85 -10.55
CA LEU A 115 -16.41 -8.79 -10.19
C LEU A 115 -15.75 -7.65 -9.39
N GLY A 116 -14.61 -7.92 -8.73
CA GLY A 116 -13.83 -6.93 -8.00
C GLY A 116 -12.93 -6.04 -8.85
N LEU A 117 -12.66 -6.40 -10.12
CA LEU A 117 -11.66 -5.72 -10.95
C LEU A 117 -11.88 -4.21 -11.16
N PRO A 118 -13.12 -3.72 -11.39
CA PRO A 118 -13.34 -2.28 -11.51
C PRO A 118 -12.93 -1.52 -10.24
N PHE A 119 -13.22 -2.09 -9.07
CA PHE A 119 -12.89 -1.51 -7.76
C PHE A 119 -11.39 -1.63 -7.45
N ASP A 120 -10.77 -2.75 -7.82
CA ASP A 120 -9.32 -2.93 -7.68
C ASP A 120 -8.54 -1.94 -8.56
N THR A 121 -9.07 -1.57 -9.73
CA THR A 121 -8.48 -0.54 -10.59
C THR A 121 -8.46 0.83 -9.92
N VAL A 122 -9.56 1.21 -9.27
CA VAL A 122 -9.65 2.46 -8.50
C VAL A 122 -8.70 2.44 -7.31
N ASP A 123 -8.60 1.30 -6.63
CA ASP A 123 -7.68 1.11 -5.50
C ASP A 123 -6.20 1.18 -5.89
N ILE A 124 -5.83 0.75 -7.10
CA ILE A 124 -4.47 0.94 -7.62
C ILE A 124 -4.15 2.44 -7.66
N VAL A 125 -5.04 3.24 -8.25
CA VAL A 125 -4.83 4.69 -8.38
C VAL A 125 -4.72 5.34 -7.00
N LEU A 126 -5.66 5.06 -6.10
CA LEU A 126 -5.64 5.57 -4.73
C LEU A 126 -4.38 5.13 -3.97
N GLY A 127 -4.02 3.85 -4.06
CA GLY A 127 -2.88 3.25 -3.37
C GLY A 127 -1.55 3.89 -3.78
N TYR A 128 -1.33 4.12 -5.08
CA TYR A 128 -0.14 4.81 -5.59
C TYR A 128 -0.10 6.29 -5.17
N GLN A 129 -1.25 6.94 -5.01
CA GLN A 129 -1.29 8.31 -4.50
C GLN A 129 -1.06 8.38 -2.99
N GLY A 130 -0.96 7.23 -2.31
CA GLY A 130 -0.92 7.19 -0.86
C GLY A 130 -2.26 7.56 -0.22
N LEU A 131 -3.37 7.46 -0.96
CA LEU A 131 -4.73 7.73 -0.50
C LEU A 131 -5.37 6.46 0.09
N PRO A 132 -6.28 6.61 1.08
CA PRO A 132 -6.95 5.45 1.66
C PRO A 132 -7.86 4.75 0.64
N THR A 133 -7.67 3.45 0.46
CA THR A 133 -8.64 2.56 -0.19
C THR A 133 -9.71 2.12 0.80
N ALA A 134 -10.78 1.47 0.34
CA ALA A 134 -11.77 0.87 1.23
C ALA A 134 -11.19 -0.25 2.10
N SER A 135 -10.24 -1.03 1.59
CA SER A 135 -9.57 -2.05 2.40
C SER A 135 -8.75 -1.39 3.52
N PHE A 136 -8.06 -0.28 3.20
CA PHE A 136 -7.38 0.54 4.21
C PHE A 136 -8.34 1.09 5.26
N ARG A 137 -9.53 1.54 4.83
CA ARG A 137 -10.61 1.99 5.74
C ARG A 137 -11.00 0.87 6.71
N ASP A 138 -11.20 -0.35 6.21
CA ASP A 138 -11.57 -1.49 7.07
C ASP A 138 -10.47 -1.82 8.09
N TYR A 139 -9.20 -1.71 7.69
CA TYR A 139 -8.07 -1.77 8.63
C TYR A 139 -8.13 -0.65 9.68
N ALA A 140 -8.42 0.59 9.26
CA ALA A 140 -8.55 1.73 10.17
C ALA A 140 -9.65 1.53 11.23
N TYR A 141 -10.73 0.85 10.88
CA TYR A 141 -11.82 0.52 11.82
C TYR A 141 -11.63 -0.82 12.55
N SER A 142 -10.59 -1.58 12.25
CA SER A 142 -10.39 -2.91 12.83
C SER A 142 -9.88 -2.91 14.28
N GLY A 143 -9.37 -1.78 14.76
CA GLY A 143 -8.71 -1.67 16.07
C GLY A 143 -7.33 -2.34 16.13
N LEU A 144 -6.73 -2.67 14.97
CA LEU A 144 -5.44 -3.37 14.88
C LEU A 144 -4.23 -2.43 14.73
N PHE A 145 -4.37 -1.17 15.17
CA PHE A 145 -3.27 -0.21 15.16
C PHE A 145 -2.11 -0.66 16.03
N GLY A 146 -0.90 -0.29 15.62
CA GLY A 146 0.35 -0.68 16.28
C GLY A 146 0.77 -2.14 16.03
N ARG A 147 -0.02 -2.92 15.27
CA ARG A 147 0.35 -4.28 14.89
C ARG A 147 1.07 -4.30 13.53
N PRO A 148 2.01 -5.23 13.32
CA PRO A 148 2.55 -5.50 11.99
C PRO A 148 1.43 -5.89 11.01
N VAL A 149 1.53 -5.41 9.78
CA VAL A 149 0.56 -5.67 8.70
C VAL A 149 1.27 -6.08 7.42
N SER A 150 0.80 -7.16 6.81
CA SER A 150 1.37 -7.66 5.56
C SER A 150 0.56 -7.23 4.36
N GLY A 151 1.15 -7.30 3.18
CA GLY A 151 0.46 -7.05 1.93
C GLY A 151 0.95 -7.96 0.82
N HIS A 152 0.08 -8.29 -0.11
CA HIS A 152 0.44 -8.98 -1.34
C HIS A 152 -0.07 -8.21 -2.57
N SER A 153 0.76 -8.05 -3.60
CA SER A 153 0.40 -7.39 -4.86
C SER A 153 -0.19 -5.99 -4.60
N LEU A 154 -1.41 -5.70 -5.04
CA LEU A 154 -2.11 -4.44 -4.73
C LEU A 154 -2.21 -4.14 -3.22
N GLY A 155 -2.37 -5.16 -2.37
CA GLY A 155 -2.43 -5.00 -0.92
C GLY A 155 -1.12 -4.48 -0.30
N THR A 156 0.00 -4.60 -1.01
CA THR A 156 1.26 -3.97 -0.54
C THR A 156 1.14 -2.45 -0.45
N LEU A 157 0.34 -1.81 -1.33
CA LEU A 157 0.16 -0.35 -1.29
C LEU A 157 -0.53 0.07 0.01
N ASP A 158 -1.57 -0.66 0.41
CA ASP A 158 -2.30 -0.44 1.67
C ASP A 158 -1.41 -0.68 2.90
N ALA A 159 -0.61 -1.75 2.88
CA ALA A 159 0.35 -2.05 3.96
C ALA A 159 1.45 -0.99 4.09
N ILE A 160 2.02 -0.53 2.97
CA ILE A 160 3.02 0.54 2.93
C ILE A 160 2.42 1.84 3.43
N ASN A 161 1.20 2.19 3.01
CA ASN A 161 0.51 3.38 3.49
C ASN A 161 0.18 3.29 4.98
N ALA A 162 -0.12 2.09 5.50
CA ALA A 162 -0.41 1.89 6.92
C ALA A 162 0.84 2.14 7.77
N TYR A 163 2.00 1.65 7.31
CA TYR A 163 3.28 1.94 7.94
C TYR A 163 3.66 3.43 7.84
N ARG A 164 3.60 4.02 6.64
CA ARG A 164 3.96 5.43 6.40
C ARG A 164 3.15 6.40 7.27
N ARG A 165 1.90 6.06 7.59
CA ARG A 165 1.00 6.85 8.44
C ARG A 165 1.14 6.55 9.94
N GLY A 166 2.09 5.70 10.35
CA GLY A 166 2.29 5.31 11.74
C GLY A 166 1.19 4.43 12.32
N LEU A 167 0.33 3.83 11.48
CA LEU A 167 -0.74 2.94 11.93
C LEU A 167 -0.26 1.51 12.14
N SER A 168 0.81 1.11 11.43
CA SER A 168 1.49 -0.18 11.58
C SER A 168 2.93 0.01 12.08
N THR A 169 3.43 -0.97 12.82
CA THR A 169 4.81 -1.03 13.30
C THR A 169 5.79 -1.69 12.31
N GLY A 170 5.30 -2.29 11.23
CA GLY A 170 6.11 -2.99 10.23
C GLY A 170 5.31 -4.08 9.51
N GLY A 171 5.99 -5.06 8.91
CA GLY A 171 5.34 -6.20 8.27
C GLY A 171 6.05 -6.74 7.03
N TRP A 172 5.35 -7.59 6.26
CA TRP A 172 5.88 -8.23 5.06
C TRP A 172 5.09 -7.81 3.84
N VAL A 173 5.79 -7.45 2.77
CA VAL A 173 5.16 -7.06 1.52
C VAL A 173 5.69 -7.91 0.38
N ASP A 174 4.78 -8.71 -0.19
CA ASP A 174 5.06 -9.66 -1.26
C ASP A 174 4.59 -9.11 -2.58
N SER A 175 5.47 -9.13 -3.58
CA SER A 175 5.17 -8.61 -4.92
C SER A 175 4.72 -7.14 -4.91
N VAL A 176 5.55 -6.27 -4.34
CA VAL A 176 5.33 -4.81 -4.39
C VAL A 176 5.28 -4.38 -5.87
N PRO A 177 4.19 -3.76 -6.35
CA PRO A 177 4.07 -3.33 -7.74
C PRO A 177 5.26 -2.47 -8.18
N PHE A 178 5.73 -2.70 -9.40
CA PHE A 178 6.94 -2.05 -9.93
C PHE A 178 6.84 -0.52 -9.86
N GLY A 179 7.93 0.13 -9.43
CA GLY A 179 7.98 1.57 -9.23
C GLY A 179 7.45 2.03 -7.87
N ASN A 180 6.80 1.15 -7.09
CA ASN A 180 6.51 1.45 -5.69
C ASN A 180 7.65 1.02 -4.76
N ILE A 181 7.76 1.73 -3.64
CA ILE A 181 8.90 1.65 -2.75
C ILE A 181 8.42 1.49 -1.32
N ALA A 182 8.87 0.41 -0.68
CA ALA A 182 8.63 0.14 0.71
C ALA A 182 9.75 0.71 1.58
N SER A 183 9.40 1.08 2.82
CA SER A 183 10.41 1.39 3.84
C SER A 183 11.22 0.13 4.17
N SER A 184 12.49 0.31 4.56
CA SER A 184 13.38 -0.74 5.08
C SER A 184 12.82 -1.48 6.30
N ALA A 185 11.89 -0.88 7.03
CA ALA A 185 11.16 -1.50 8.14
C ALA A 185 10.14 -2.56 7.69
N LEU A 186 9.80 -2.60 6.40
CA LEU A 186 8.97 -3.65 5.81
C LEU A 186 9.88 -4.66 5.12
N GLN A 187 9.68 -5.95 5.41
CA GLN A 187 10.38 -6.99 4.67
C GLN A 187 9.76 -7.14 3.28
N VAL A 188 10.51 -6.74 2.24
CA VAL A 188 10.08 -6.85 0.85
C VAL A 188 10.51 -8.18 0.24
N ASN A 189 9.57 -8.88 -0.37
CA ASN A 189 9.82 -10.09 -1.15
C ASN A 189 9.36 -9.87 -2.60
N LEU A 190 10.25 -10.11 -3.56
CA LEU A 190 10.01 -9.98 -5.01
C LEU A 190 10.18 -11.33 -5.68
N GLY A 191 9.39 -11.61 -6.72
CA GLY A 191 9.58 -12.77 -7.59
C GLY A 191 10.66 -12.49 -8.63
N THR A 192 11.47 -13.48 -9.01
CA THR A 192 12.52 -13.29 -10.06
C THR A 192 11.95 -12.83 -11.39
N TRP A 193 10.79 -13.38 -11.78
CA TRP A 193 10.16 -13.13 -13.08
C TRP A 193 8.74 -12.59 -12.98
N ASP A 194 8.29 -12.23 -11.78
CA ASP A 194 6.92 -11.72 -11.58
C ASP A 194 6.76 -10.37 -12.29
N LEU A 195 5.93 -10.34 -13.32
CA LEU A 195 5.75 -9.16 -14.17
C LEU A 195 5.11 -7.98 -13.43
N VAL A 196 4.37 -8.22 -12.35
CA VAL A 196 3.68 -7.16 -11.60
C VAL A 196 4.67 -6.33 -10.79
N ASN A 197 5.67 -6.98 -10.20
CA ASN A 197 6.72 -6.30 -9.44
C ASN A 197 7.98 -5.98 -10.25
N GLY A 198 7.97 -6.26 -11.57
CA GLY A 198 9.09 -6.05 -12.48
C GLY A 198 10.22 -7.05 -12.30
N GLY A 199 9.96 -8.16 -11.63
CA GLY A 199 10.92 -9.22 -11.39
C GLY A 199 12.13 -8.76 -10.59
N TRP A 200 13.30 -9.25 -11.01
CA TRP A 200 14.59 -8.81 -10.48
C TRP A 200 14.84 -7.29 -10.59
N LEU A 201 14.29 -6.64 -11.63
CA LEU A 201 14.44 -5.18 -11.80
C LEU A 201 13.70 -4.38 -10.72
N GLY A 202 12.73 -4.97 -10.02
CA GLY A 202 12.06 -4.35 -8.87
C GLY A 202 13.02 -3.99 -7.72
N LYS A 203 14.22 -4.60 -7.68
CA LYS A 203 15.28 -4.26 -6.72
C LYS A 203 15.85 -2.86 -6.89
N ILE A 204 15.70 -2.23 -8.07
CA ILE A 204 16.11 -0.83 -8.27
C ILE A 204 15.35 0.08 -7.30
N PHE A 205 14.09 -0.24 -7.05
CA PHE A 205 13.20 0.49 -6.15
C PHE A 205 13.28 -0.03 -4.71
N ASN A 206 13.54 -1.33 -4.53
CA ASN A 206 13.61 -1.98 -3.22
C ASN A 206 14.93 -2.78 -3.11
N PRO A 207 16.09 -2.12 -2.89
CA PRO A 207 17.41 -2.76 -2.99
C PRO A 207 17.62 -3.86 -1.93
N HIS A 208 16.96 -3.73 -0.79
CA HIS A 208 16.98 -4.68 0.32
C HIS A 208 16.01 -5.86 0.15
N ALA A 209 15.27 -5.92 -0.97
CA ALA A 209 14.30 -6.98 -1.19
C ALA A 209 14.95 -8.36 -1.33
N LYS A 210 14.30 -9.35 -0.71
CA LYS A 210 14.58 -10.77 -0.95
C LYS A 210 13.93 -11.17 -2.27
N VAL A 211 14.62 -12.01 -3.05
CA VAL A 211 14.11 -12.46 -4.35
C VAL A 211 13.80 -13.95 -4.28
N PHE A 212 12.59 -14.31 -4.67
CA PHE A 212 12.06 -15.67 -4.70
C PHE A 212 12.10 -16.21 -6.12
N PRO A 213 12.52 -17.48 -6.34
CA PRO A 213 12.60 -18.08 -7.66
C PRO A 213 11.20 -18.42 -8.19
N LEU A 214 10.55 -17.43 -8.80
CA LEU A 214 9.20 -17.50 -9.34
C LEU A 214 9.21 -17.30 -10.86
N LYS A 215 8.36 -18.04 -11.57
CA LYS A 215 8.09 -17.92 -13.02
C LYS A 215 7.17 -16.71 -13.31
N PRO A 216 7.10 -16.25 -14.57
CA PRO A 216 6.27 -15.10 -14.95
C PRO A 216 4.79 -15.17 -14.55
N THR A 217 4.21 -16.37 -14.51
CA THR A 217 2.81 -16.59 -14.16
C THR A 217 2.58 -16.87 -12.67
N GLN A 218 3.64 -16.97 -11.86
CA GLN A 218 3.57 -17.32 -10.44
C GLN A 218 3.43 -16.09 -9.55
N HIS A 219 2.56 -15.16 -9.94
CA HIS A 219 2.29 -13.93 -9.18
C HIS A 219 1.52 -14.21 -7.88
N GLY A 220 0.67 -15.24 -7.85
CA GLY A 220 -0.24 -15.49 -6.73
C GLY A 220 0.46 -15.66 -5.37
N HIS A 221 -0.18 -15.16 -4.32
CA HIS A 221 0.39 -15.12 -2.97
C HIS A 221 0.91 -16.47 -2.45
N CYS A 222 0.21 -17.57 -2.75
CA CYS A 222 0.63 -18.91 -2.31
C CYS A 222 2.04 -19.29 -2.82
N HIS A 223 2.52 -18.71 -3.94
CA HIS A 223 3.86 -18.99 -4.46
C HIS A 223 4.95 -18.32 -3.62
N TYR A 224 4.67 -17.11 -3.11
CA TYR A 224 5.55 -16.41 -2.16
C TYR A 224 5.60 -17.13 -0.82
N LEU A 225 4.51 -17.80 -0.44
CA LEU A 225 4.43 -18.63 0.77
C LEU A 225 5.01 -20.04 0.58
N GLY A 226 5.27 -20.48 -0.66
CA GLY A 226 5.71 -21.83 -0.99
C GLY A 226 4.66 -22.92 -0.74
N ARG A 227 3.36 -22.62 -0.93
CA ARG A 227 2.23 -23.48 -0.53
C ARG A 227 1.11 -23.56 -1.58
N CYS A 228 1.44 -23.33 -2.85
CA CYS A 228 0.62 -23.85 -3.95
C CYS A 228 1.07 -25.30 -4.23
#